data_AF-A0A4Q3GYW5-F1
#
_entry.id   AF-A0A4Q3GYW5-F1
#
_cell.length_a   1.000
_cell.length_b   1.000
_cell.length_c   1.000
_cell.angle_alpha   90.00
_cell.angle_beta   90.00
_cell.angle_gamma   90.00
#
_symmetry.space_group_name_H-M   'P 1'
#
loop_
_entity.id
_entity.type
_entity.pdbx_description
1 polymer ?
#
loop_
_entity_poly.entity_id
_entity_poly.type
_entity_poly.pdbx_seq_one_letter_code
_entity_poly.pdbx_strand_id
1 'polypeptide(L)'
;MTDMFQDQVFQLAPIAMWLEDFSDVQKLFEAWRSEGVTDIRAYLAADPERVFACAHRIQVIAVNAKTLELFEADTQEHLVANLGQVFRGEMVSSHVHELYDLWEGRSTFSSNAINYTLSGRRLDIQLRGQVLPGHE
;
A
#
# COMPACT_ATOMS: atom_id res chain seq x y z
N MET A 1 27.57 -7.97 4.77
CA MET A 1 28.06 -6.72 4.13
C MET A 1 27.04 -6.19 3.14
N THR A 2 26.44 -7.04 2.29
CA THR A 2 25.36 -6.67 1.36
C THR A 2 24.09 -6.16 2.05
N ASP A 3 23.66 -6.81 3.13
CA ASP A 3 22.45 -6.44 3.90
C ASP A 3 22.53 -5.00 4.46
N MET A 4 23.62 -4.68 5.17
CA MET A 4 23.84 -3.33 5.71
C MET A 4 23.84 -2.25 4.62
N PHE A 5 24.33 -2.57 3.42
CA PHE A 5 24.34 -1.62 2.31
C PHE A 5 22.94 -1.44 1.73
N GLN A 6 22.16 -2.51 1.61
CA GLN A 6 20.75 -2.45 1.18
C GLN A 6 19.89 -1.65 2.16
N ASP A 7 20.07 -1.88 3.46
CA ASP A 7 19.40 -1.12 4.52
C ASP A 7 19.75 0.37 4.44
N GLN A 8 21.02 0.70 4.26
CA GLN A 8 21.45 2.10 4.11
C GLN A 8 20.87 2.75 2.86
N VAL A 9 20.85 2.05 1.72
CA VAL A 9 20.26 2.56 0.49
C VAL A 9 18.77 2.83 0.67
N PHE A 10 18.03 1.91 1.29
CA PHE A 10 16.62 2.10 1.59
C PHE A 10 16.40 3.30 2.52
N GLN A 11 17.16 3.39 3.62
CA GLN A 11 17.03 4.46 4.61
C GLN A 11 17.44 5.84 4.09
N LEU A 12 18.44 5.91 3.21
CA LEU A 12 18.95 7.17 2.66
C LEU A 12 18.29 7.58 1.33
N ALA A 13 17.38 6.76 0.79
CA ALA A 13 16.68 7.09 -0.44
C ALA A 13 15.93 8.43 -0.31
N PRO A 14 16.05 9.35 -1.29
CA PRO A 14 15.43 10.68 -1.19
C PRO A 14 13.92 10.68 -1.48
N ILE A 15 13.33 9.49 -1.66
CA ILE A 15 11.92 9.27 -1.92
C ILE A 15 11.31 8.48 -0.76
N ALA A 16 10.05 8.75 -0.44
CA ALA A 16 9.32 7.94 0.54
C ALA A 16 9.16 6.52 -0.01
N MET A 17 9.55 5.53 0.79
CA MET A 17 9.48 4.12 0.44
C MET A 17 8.79 3.32 1.54
N TRP A 18 8.00 2.34 1.09
CA TRP A 18 7.26 1.39 1.91
C TRP A 18 7.63 -0.01 1.42
N LEU A 19 7.91 -0.90 2.37
CA LEU A 19 7.99 -2.33 2.16
C LEU A 19 6.79 -2.95 2.87
N GLU A 20 5.96 -3.66 2.12
CA GLU A 20 4.66 -4.14 2.58
C GLU A 20 4.46 -5.61 2.20
N ASP A 21 3.76 -6.35 3.06
CA ASP A 21 3.30 -7.70 2.80
C ASP A 21 1.84 -7.68 2.35
N PHE A 22 1.60 -8.16 1.13
CA PHE A 22 0.28 -8.31 0.53
C PHE A 22 -0.21 -9.77 0.54
N SER A 23 0.48 -10.70 1.19
CA SER A 23 0.16 -12.14 1.18
C SER A 23 -1.28 -12.43 1.64
N ASP A 24 -1.78 -11.73 2.65
CA ASP A 24 -3.15 -11.92 3.12
C ASP A 24 -4.20 -11.28 2.18
N VAL A 25 -3.81 -10.28 1.39
CA VAL A 25 -4.63 -9.76 0.28
C VAL A 25 -4.68 -10.77 -0.85
N GLN A 26 -3.56 -11.42 -1.18
CA GLN A 26 -3.51 -12.47 -2.21
C GLN A 26 -4.43 -13.65 -1.84
N LYS A 27 -4.40 -14.12 -0.59
CA LYS A 27 -5.33 -15.15 -0.09
C LYS A 27 -6.79 -14.71 -0.19
N LEU A 28 -7.09 -13.45 0.10
CA LEU A 28 -8.43 -12.89 -0.05
C LEU A 28 -8.86 -12.88 -1.53
N PHE A 29 -7.95 -12.57 -2.44
CA PHE A 29 -8.23 -12.63 -3.87
C PHE A 29 -8.51 -14.06 -4.34
N GLU A 30 -7.74 -15.04 -3.87
CA GLU A 30 -7.99 -16.46 -4.16
C GLU A 30 -9.38 -16.91 -3.69
N ALA A 31 -9.78 -16.49 -2.48
CA ALA A 31 -11.12 -16.76 -1.97
C ALA A 31 -12.20 -16.18 -2.88
N TRP A 32 -12.09 -14.92 -3.27
CA TRP A 32 -13.05 -14.27 -4.18
C TRP A 32 -13.09 -14.93 -5.57
N ARG A 33 -11.94 -15.37 -6.11
CA ARG A 33 -11.92 -16.15 -7.36
C ARG A 33 -12.69 -17.45 -7.22
N SER A 34 -12.52 -18.16 -6.10
CA SER A 34 -13.23 -19.41 -5.82
C SER A 34 -14.75 -19.20 -5.66
N GLU A 35 -15.17 -18.02 -5.24
CA GLU A 35 -16.58 -17.59 -5.16
C GLU A 35 -17.14 -17.12 -6.51
N GLY A 36 -16.33 -17.12 -7.57
CA GLY A 36 -16.75 -16.77 -8.93
C GLY A 36 -16.64 -15.28 -9.27
N VAL A 37 -15.92 -14.48 -8.48
CA VAL A 37 -15.62 -13.09 -8.84
C VAL A 37 -14.69 -13.07 -10.04
N THR A 38 -15.13 -12.40 -11.12
CA THR A 38 -14.36 -12.26 -12.37
C THR A 38 -14.03 -10.80 -12.70
N ASP A 39 -14.89 -9.87 -12.30
CA ASP A 39 -14.66 -8.43 -12.41
C ASP A 39 -14.41 -7.82 -11.01
N ILE A 40 -13.14 -7.77 -10.62
CA ILE A 40 -12.74 -7.24 -9.31
C ILE A 40 -13.06 -5.74 -9.17
N ARG A 41 -13.07 -4.97 -10.27
CA ARG A 41 -13.38 -3.53 -10.20
C ARG A 41 -14.84 -3.33 -9.84
N ALA A 42 -15.75 -4.01 -10.54
CA ALA A 42 -17.17 -3.97 -10.22
C ALA A 42 -17.44 -4.53 -8.81
N TYR A 43 -16.73 -5.60 -8.42
CA TYR A 43 -16.86 -6.21 -7.10
C TYR A 43 -16.43 -5.26 -5.97
N LEU A 44 -15.27 -4.59 -6.08
CA LEU A 44 -14.82 -3.62 -5.09
C LEU A 44 -15.67 -2.33 -5.09
N ALA A 45 -16.13 -1.87 -6.26
CA ALA A 45 -16.97 -0.68 -6.37
C ALA A 45 -18.37 -0.87 -5.77
N ALA A 46 -18.88 -2.10 -5.77
CA ALA A 46 -20.18 -2.42 -5.19
C ALA A 46 -20.21 -2.34 -3.66
N ASP A 47 -19.05 -2.46 -2.99
CA ASP A 47 -18.96 -2.41 -1.53
C ASP A 47 -17.58 -1.90 -1.07
N PRO A 48 -17.47 -0.63 -0.64
CA PRO A 48 -16.23 -0.03 -0.15
C PRO A 48 -15.60 -0.79 1.02
N GLU A 49 -16.38 -1.53 1.82
CA GLU A 49 -15.85 -2.37 2.92
C GLU A 49 -14.86 -3.42 2.41
N ARG A 50 -14.98 -3.86 1.15
CA ARG A 50 -14.04 -4.80 0.54
C ARG A 50 -12.67 -4.17 0.30
N VAL A 51 -12.64 -2.89 -0.07
CA VAL A 51 -11.39 -2.13 -0.22
C VAL A 51 -10.74 -1.95 1.15
N PHE A 52 -11.52 -1.61 2.16
CA PHE A 52 -11.02 -1.54 3.54
C PHE A 52 -10.53 -2.91 4.04
N ALA A 53 -11.24 -4.01 3.72
CA ALA A 53 -10.82 -5.35 4.10
C ALA A 53 -9.46 -5.75 3.49
N CYS A 54 -9.16 -5.31 2.26
CA CYS A 54 -7.83 -5.43 1.67
C CYS A 54 -6.82 -4.57 2.44
N ALA A 55 -7.10 -3.28 2.63
CA ALA A 55 -6.19 -2.35 3.29
C ALA A 55 -5.76 -2.82 4.70
N HIS A 56 -6.68 -3.38 5.48
CA HIS A 56 -6.39 -3.91 6.82
C HIS A 56 -5.55 -5.21 6.82
N ARG A 57 -5.40 -5.87 5.67
CA ARG A 57 -4.58 -7.08 5.51
C ARG A 57 -3.18 -6.78 5.01
N ILE A 58 -2.92 -5.56 4.54
CA ILE A 58 -1.59 -5.13 4.15
C ILE A 58 -0.77 -4.92 5.42
N GLN A 59 0.38 -5.59 5.52
CA GLN A 59 1.27 -5.41 6.66
C GLN A 59 2.45 -4.52 6.27
N VAL A 60 2.65 -3.42 6.98
CA VAL A 60 3.84 -2.59 6.81
C VAL A 60 5.04 -3.30 7.45
N ILE A 61 5.97 -3.76 6.62
CA ILE A 61 7.21 -4.41 7.05
C ILE A 61 8.22 -3.33 7.46
N ALA A 62 8.47 -2.37 6.57
CA ALA A 62 9.44 -1.31 6.80
C ALA A 62 9.06 -0.02 6.07
N VAL A 63 9.38 1.12 6.68
CA VAL A 63 9.38 2.43 6.01
C VAL A 63 10.75 3.09 6.16
N ASN A 64 11.15 3.90 5.18
CA ASN A 64 12.40 4.64 5.26
C ASN A 64 12.24 5.98 5.99
N ALA A 65 13.37 6.60 6.36
CA ALA A 65 13.39 7.90 7.01
C ALA A 65 12.61 8.97 6.23
N LYS A 66 12.63 8.92 4.89
CA LYS A 66 11.90 9.90 4.05
C LYS A 66 10.39 9.75 4.17
N THR A 67 9.88 8.53 4.32
CA THR A 67 8.45 8.28 4.60
C THR A 67 8.05 8.90 5.93
N LEU A 68 8.82 8.67 7.00
CA LEU A 68 8.53 9.26 8.32
C LEU A 68 8.51 10.79 8.27
N GLU A 69 9.48 11.40 7.58
CA GLU A 69 9.51 12.85 7.35
C GLU A 69 8.29 13.34 6.57
N LEU A 70 7.95 12.67 5.46
CA LEU A 70 6.85 13.07 4.58
C LEU A 70 5.49 13.02 5.31
N PHE A 71 5.27 11.97 6.10
CA PHE A 71 4.04 11.74 6.84
C PHE A 71 4.02 12.39 8.22
N GLU A 72 5.10 13.06 8.62
CA GLU A 72 5.23 13.76 9.91
C GLU A 72 5.07 12.79 11.10
N ALA A 73 5.70 11.61 10.98
CA ALA A 73 5.70 10.56 11.99
C ALA A 73 7.09 10.45 12.65
N ASP A 74 7.10 10.20 13.96
CA ASP A 74 8.36 10.08 14.72
C ASP A 74 9.04 8.73 14.52
N THR A 75 8.24 7.66 14.39
CA THR A 75 8.71 6.28 14.20
C THR A 75 7.75 5.51 13.30
N GLN A 76 8.18 4.34 12.83
CA GLN A 76 7.31 3.42 12.08
C GLN A 76 6.10 3.00 12.93
N GLU A 77 6.28 2.74 14.22
CA GLU A 77 5.18 2.38 15.12
C GLU A 77 4.18 3.53 15.27
N HIS A 78 4.67 4.77 15.36
CA HIS A 78 3.82 5.96 15.38
C HIS A 78 3.02 6.07 14.07
N LEU A 79 3.66 5.86 12.92
CA LEU A 79 2.97 5.86 11.61
C LEU A 79 1.93 4.74 11.51
N VAL A 80 2.31 3.50 11.85
CA VAL A 80 1.44 2.31 11.76
C VAL A 80 0.22 2.44 12.66
N ALA A 81 0.40 2.94 13.89
CA ALA A 81 -0.71 3.18 14.82
C ALA A 81 -1.72 4.23 14.32
N ASN A 82 -1.33 5.05 13.34
CA ASN A 82 -2.13 6.15 12.81
C ASN A 82 -2.43 6.02 11.30
N LEU A 83 -2.30 4.83 10.70
CA LEU A 83 -2.56 4.63 9.27
C LEU A 83 -3.98 5.03 8.85
N GLY A 84 -4.96 4.91 9.73
CA GLY A 84 -6.32 5.41 9.45
C GLY A 84 -6.41 6.92 9.22
N GLN A 85 -5.42 7.70 9.69
CA GLN A 85 -5.32 9.14 9.40
C GLN A 85 -4.68 9.39 8.03
N VAL A 86 -3.71 8.54 7.66
CA VAL A 86 -3.00 8.59 6.37
C VAL A 86 -3.93 8.16 5.23
N PHE A 87 -4.64 7.06 5.43
CA PHE A 87 -5.49 6.36 4.48
C PHE A 87 -6.96 6.66 4.73
N ARG A 88 -7.41 7.86 4.33
CA ARG A 88 -8.80 8.29 4.53
C ARG A 88 -9.39 9.01 3.32
N GLY A 89 -10.71 9.09 3.28
CA GLY A 89 -11.46 9.86 2.29
C GLY A 89 -11.25 9.37 0.86
N GLU A 90 -10.70 10.24 0.01
CA GLU A 90 -10.57 10.03 -1.43
C GLU A 90 -9.62 8.90 -1.84
N MET A 91 -8.84 8.35 -0.88
CA MET A 91 -7.89 7.26 -1.08
C MET A 91 -8.52 5.98 -1.63
N VAL A 92 -9.78 5.68 -1.25
CA VAL A 92 -10.49 4.46 -1.67
C VAL A 92 -10.42 4.27 -3.20
N SER A 93 -10.58 5.36 -3.95
CA SER A 93 -10.53 5.33 -5.42
C SER A 93 -9.18 4.93 -5.99
N SER A 94 -8.07 5.40 -5.40
CA SER A 94 -6.71 5.06 -5.84
C SER A 94 -6.34 3.62 -5.48
N HIS A 95 -6.78 3.12 -4.33
CA HIS A 95 -6.47 1.77 -3.87
C HIS A 95 -7.16 0.70 -4.73
N VAL A 96 -8.37 0.98 -5.25
CA VAL A 96 -9.05 0.09 -6.20
C VAL A 96 -8.20 -0.16 -7.45
N HIS A 97 -7.45 0.83 -7.92
CA HIS A 97 -6.59 0.66 -9.10
C HIS A 97 -5.44 -0.30 -8.83
N GLU A 98 -4.76 -0.12 -7.69
CA GLU A 98 -3.69 -0.99 -7.22
C GLU A 98 -4.18 -2.42 -6.99
N LEU A 99 -5.29 -2.60 -6.27
CA LEU A 99 -5.89 -3.92 -6.04
C LEU A 99 -6.30 -4.60 -7.34
N TYR A 100 -6.78 -3.84 -8.33
CA TYR A 100 -7.07 -4.38 -9.65
C TYR A 100 -5.80 -4.87 -10.37
N ASP A 101 -4.73 -4.08 -10.38
CA ASP A 101 -3.49 -4.49 -11.06
C ASP A 101 -2.90 -5.75 -10.43
N LEU A 102 -2.89 -5.83 -9.09
CA LEU A 102 -2.49 -7.03 -8.36
C LEU A 102 -3.40 -8.22 -8.66
N TRP A 103 -4.72 -8.00 -8.74
CA TRP A 103 -5.67 -9.05 -9.12
C TRP A 103 -5.43 -9.58 -10.54
N GLU A 104 -5.02 -8.75 -11.48
CA GLU A 104 -4.67 -9.18 -12.85
C GLU A 104 -3.29 -9.88 -12.92
N GLY A 105 -2.62 -10.07 -11.78
CA GLY A 105 -1.29 -10.67 -11.70
C GLY A 105 -0.18 -9.76 -12.19
N ARG A 106 -0.41 -8.43 -12.21
CA ARG A 106 0.65 -7.47 -12.54
C ARG A 106 1.55 -7.29 -11.34
N SER A 107 2.86 -7.39 -11.58
CA SER A 107 3.89 -7.14 -10.56
C SER A 107 4.32 -5.68 -10.47
N THR A 108 3.79 -4.81 -11.32
CA THR A 108 4.08 -3.37 -11.28
C THR A 108 2.80 -2.58 -11.52
N PHE A 109 2.66 -1.47 -10.80
CA PHE A 109 1.52 -0.58 -10.90
C PHE A 109 1.93 0.86 -10.60
N SER A 110 1.16 1.80 -11.13
CA SER A 110 1.34 3.22 -10.84
C SER A 110 0.00 3.93 -10.82
N SER A 111 -0.19 4.77 -9.82
CA SER A 111 -1.40 5.56 -9.66
C SER A 111 -1.08 6.92 -9.07
N ASN A 112 -1.99 7.88 -9.24
CA ASN A 112 -2.00 9.07 -8.41
C ASN A 112 -2.92 8.79 -7.23
N ALA A 113 -2.46 9.12 -6.03
CA ALA A 113 -3.18 8.88 -4.79
C ALA A 113 -3.17 10.14 -3.91
N ILE A 114 -4.13 10.17 -3.00
CA ILE A 114 -4.23 11.22 -1.99
C ILE A 114 -4.05 10.57 -0.64
N ASN A 115 -3.06 11.05 0.10
CA ASN A 115 -2.86 10.70 1.50
C ASN A 115 -2.88 11.96 2.36
N TYR A 116 -2.74 11.76 3.66
CA TYR A 116 -2.62 12.85 4.62
C TYR A 116 -1.44 12.58 5.55
N THR A 117 -0.75 13.63 5.95
CA THR A 117 0.22 13.55 7.05
C THR A 117 -0.51 13.32 8.37
N LEU A 118 0.22 12.97 9.42
CA LEU A 118 -0.35 12.83 10.77
C LEU A 118 -0.84 14.16 11.36
N SER A 119 -0.36 15.31 10.87
CA SER A 119 -0.96 16.62 11.21
C SER A 119 -2.21 16.96 10.39
N GLY A 120 -2.57 16.12 9.42
CA GLY A 120 -3.75 16.27 8.57
C GLY A 120 -3.52 17.06 7.28
N ARG A 121 -2.27 17.40 6.94
CA ARG A 121 -1.94 18.05 5.67
C ARG A 121 -2.18 17.08 4.51
N ARG A 122 -2.88 17.54 3.46
CA ARG A 122 -3.10 16.76 2.23
C ARG A 122 -1.79 16.55 1.48
N LEU A 123 -1.59 15.34 0.99
CA LEU A 123 -0.50 14.96 0.10
C LEU A 123 -1.08 14.38 -1.19
N ASP A 124 -0.87 15.06 -2.30
CA ASP A 124 -1.12 14.50 -3.64
C ASP A 124 0.18 13.80 -4.09
N ILE A 125 0.14 12.47 -4.18
CA ILE A 125 1.32 11.65 -4.44
C ILE A 125 1.17 10.84 -5.73
N GLN A 126 2.30 10.59 -6.39
CA GLN A 126 2.39 9.53 -7.40
C GLN A 126 2.92 8.28 -6.73
N LEU A 127 2.10 7.24 -6.67
CA LEU A 127 2.47 5.93 -6.17
C LEU A 127 3.02 5.08 -7.31
N ARG A 128 4.11 4.37 -7.04
CA ARG A 128 4.65 3.31 -7.91
C ARG A 128 4.97 2.11 -7.04
N GLY A 129 4.34 0.98 -7.35
CA GLY A 129 4.57 -0.29 -6.67
C GLY A 129 5.28 -1.29 -7.56
N GLN A 130 6.10 -2.12 -6.94
CA GLN A 130 6.72 -3.28 -7.56
C GLN A 130 6.69 -4.44 -6.57
N VAL A 131 6.12 -5.57 -7.00
CA VAL A 131 6.22 -6.83 -6.28
C VAL A 131 7.65 -7.36 -6.43
N LEU A 132 8.25 -7.77 -5.32
CA LEU A 132 9.61 -8.30 -5.32
C LEU A 132 9.65 -9.62 -6.11
N PRO A 133 10.64 -9.82 -7.00
CA PRO A 133 10.78 -11.10 -7.70
C PRO A 133 10.90 -12.28 -6.73
N GLY A 134 10.11 -13.33 -6.95
CA GLY A 134 10.01 -14.50 -6.08
C GLY A 134 8.95 -14.37 -4.96
N HIS A 135 8.21 -13.26 -4.94
CA HIS A 135 7.12 -12.99 -4.00
C HIS A 135 5.80 -12.64 -4.72
N GLU A 136 5.65 -13.05 -5.98
CA GLU A 136 4.44 -12.86 -6.79
C GLU A 136 3.22 -13.69 -6.35
#